data_AF-A0A0M0JT33-F1
#
_entry.id   AF-A0A0M0JT33-F1
#
_cell.length_a   1.000
_cell.length_b   1.000
_cell.length_c   1.000
_cell.angle_alpha   90.00
_cell.angle_beta   90.00
_cell.angle_gamma   90.00
#
_symmetry.space_group_name_H-M   'P 1'
#
loop_
_entity.id
_entity.type
_entity.pdbx_description
1 polymer ?
#
loop_
_entity_poly.entity_id
_entity_poly.type
_entity_poly.pdbx_seq_one_letter_code
_entity_poly.pdbx_strand_id
1 'polypeptide(L)'
;MSEVVAEAPTIAEISHSCPCAYVEGAPAGYMWKDIDTGNESDVLRVWTTAQETADRCYNASYWQLTGPTGKTYHFLEHMGTQALAYDLELLRRALGETQWSFYGASYGTAVAAVYASAFPERVSKIVLDGNAVPMPNLEWWGAIWGNTVAVVIDRMLENCRQQPACVLKDPFAAYRSVLAALHSKQLLSPPCANGARLALNSGLVVGYMHEMARGRGNGWMEGVRTVALLADADARRQEIGIVRVLDRMCRVRSSITWRLYGRCIDDVMVGVDTDPIMGTGVFGLDVAGRLSVPRGVQLWRSTKLLHGSDVTGHMLGYISSVATWRALPTPVAPFGSASVAPLVLGNLFDQATSYYRSQTMAAAFPRSSMLTYQGVGHCLDFPTDPANTDRIGTGECTELVIEYLRTGVLPVNGYTCRQQRPVPVPTSLDVELPQSLRPHRLWDWGAH
;
A
#
# COMPACT_ATOMS: atom_id res chain seq x y z
N MET A 1 -11.97 36.31 11.09
CA MET A 1 -10.98 35.72 12.01
C MET A 1 -10.09 34.85 11.16
N SER A 2 -8.81 35.20 11.07
CA SER A 2 -7.79 34.51 10.28
C SER A 2 -7.62 33.08 10.80
N GLU A 3 -7.82 32.10 9.92
CA GLU A 3 -7.34 30.74 10.16
C GLU A 3 -5.81 30.79 10.23
N VAL A 4 -5.29 30.54 11.43
CA VAL A 4 -3.87 30.27 11.62
C VAL A 4 -3.63 28.92 10.94
N VAL A 5 -3.04 28.96 9.74
CA VAL A 5 -2.41 27.79 9.14
C VAL A 5 -1.31 27.37 10.10
N ALA A 6 -1.54 26.30 10.86
CA ALA A 6 -0.48 25.72 11.69
C ALA A 6 0.66 25.30 10.77
N GLU A 7 1.87 25.81 11.03
CA GLU A 7 3.08 25.39 10.32
C GLU A 7 3.22 23.85 10.39
N ALA A 8 3.60 23.24 9.27
CA ALA A 8 3.86 21.81 9.24
C ALA A 8 5.03 21.49 10.20
N PRO A 9 4.92 20.45 11.05
CA PRO A 9 5.98 20.09 11.97
C PRO A 9 7.27 19.77 11.20
N THR A 10 8.38 20.24 11.74
CA THR A 10 9.72 20.05 11.20
C THR A 10 10.15 18.58 11.35
N ILE A 11 11.08 18.11 10.50
CA ILE A 11 11.70 16.78 10.69
C ILE A 11 12.35 16.66 12.07
N ALA A 12 12.83 17.74 12.68
CA ALA A 12 13.34 17.69 14.04
C ALA A 12 12.25 17.23 15.03
N GLU A 13 11.00 17.67 14.87
CA GLU A 13 9.86 17.25 15.70
C GLU A 13 9.38 15.82 15.38
N ILE A 14 9.51 15.38 14.11
CA ILE A 14 9.19 14.02 13.65
C ILE A 14 10.29 12.99 14.03
N SER A 15 11.56 13.42 14.04
CA SER A 15 12.74 12.56 14.19
C SER A 15 13.32 12.52 15.59
N HIS A 16 13.19 13.57 16.42
CA HIS A 16 13.76 13.53 17.78
C HIS A 16 12.94 12.67 18.75
N SER A 17 11.68 12.38 18.41
CA SER A 17 10.77 11.56 19.21
C SER A 17 10.69 10.11 18.75
N CYS A 18 11.06 9.80 17.50
CA CYS A 18 11.00 8.44 16.98
C CYS A 18 12.32 7.68 17.25
N PRO A 19 12.33 6.67 18.14
CA PRO A 19 13.51 5.84 18.38
C PRO A 19 14.00 5.06 17.14
N CYS A 20 13.15 4.96 16.12
CA CYS A 20 13.37 4.16 14.92
C CYS A 20 13.80 5.01 13.71
N ALA A 21 14.08 6.31 13.89
CA ALA A 21 14.60 7.18 12.82
C ALA A 21 15.94 6.66 12.25
N TYR A 22 16.26 7.02 11.00
CA TYR A 22 17.55 6.67 10.39
C TYR A 22 18.73 7.27 11.17
N VAL A 23 19.91 6.67 11.02
CA VAL A 23 21.16 7.09 11.69
C VAL A 23 21.49 8.57 11.42
N GLU A 24 21.12 9.07 10.23
CA GLU A 24 21.34 10.46 9.80
C GLU A 24 20.27 11.44 10.30
N GLY A 25 19.28 11.01 11.09
CA GLY A 25 18.20 11.87 11.62
C GLY A 25 17.03 12.13 10.67
N ALA A 26 16.94 11.39 9.56
CA ALA A 26 15.73 11.35 8.74
C ALA A 26 14.68 10.42 9.37
N PRO A 27 13.37 10.70 9.25
CA PRO A 27 12.32 9.78 9.68
C PRO A 27 12.52 8.41 9.04
N ALA A 28 12.26 7.33 9.78
CA ALA A 28 12.20 5.99 9.18
C ALA A 28 11.19 6.04 8.02
N GLY A 29 11.57 5.62 6.82
CA GLY A 29 10.79 5.78 5.59
C GLY A 29 11.52 5.17 4.39
N TYR A 30 10.81 4.65 3.40
CA TYR A 30 11.34 3.65 2.47
C TYR A 30 12.66 3.98 1.73
N MET A 31 13.57 2.99 1.65
CA MET A 31 14.95 3.14 1.17
C MET A 31 15.22 2.72 -0.28
N TRP A 32 14.18 2.40 -1.06
CA TRP A 32 14.36 1.96 -2.45
C TRP A 32 14.31 3.11 -3.47
N LYS A 33 14.19 4.36 -3.00
CA LYS A 33 13.83 5.51 -3.86
C LYS A 33 15.02 6.23 -4.49
N ASP A 34 16.22 5.93 -4.00
CA ASP A 34 17.50 6.42 -4.55
C ASP A 34 18.42 5.25 -4.95
N ILE A 35 17.85 4.12 -5.39
CA ILE A 35 18.63 2.92 -5.76
C ILE A 35 18.36 2.49 -7.20
N ASP A 36 19.39 1.93 -7.83
CA ASP A 36 19.24 1.08 -9.01
C ASP A 36 18.84 -0.33 -8.56
N THR A 37 17.59 -0.70 -8.80
CA THR A 37 17.01 -2.00 -8.42
C THR A 37 17.59 -3.16 -9.25
N GLY A 38 18.33 -2.86 -10.32
CA GLY A 38 19.13 -3.80 -11.08
C GLY A 38 20.50 -4.07 -10.46
N ASN A 39 21.00 -3.18 -9.61
CA ASN A 39 22.33 -3.22 -9.01
C ASN A 39 22.31 -3.89 -7.63
N GLU A 40 23.12 -4.94 -7.46
CA GLU A 40 23.12 -5.72 -6.23
C GLU A 40 23.72 -4.98 -5.02
N SER A 41 24.73 -4.12 -5.21
CA SER A 41 25.31 -3.31 -4.13
C SER A 41 24.28 -2.35 -3.52
N ASP A 42 23.42 -1.82 -4.38
CA ASP A 42 22.31 -0.96 -4.01
C ASP A 42 21.23 -1.72 -3.23
N VAL A 43 20.90 -2.93 -3.67
CA VAL A 43 19.98 -3.84 -2.94
C VAL A 43 20.55 -4.24 -1.58
N LEU A 44 21.85 -4.57 -1.53
CA LEU A 44 22.54 -4.89 -0.28
C LEU A 44 22.44 -3.73 0.71
N ARG A 45 22.63 -2.49 0.25
CA ARG A 45 22.47 -1.28 1.08
C ARG A 45 21.07 -1.21 1.69
N VAL A 46 20.01 -1.44 0.92
CA VAL A 46 18.63 -1.44 1.46
C VAL A 46 18.45 -2.46 2.57
N TRP A 47 18.91 -3.69 2.37
CA TRP A 47 18.78 -4.74 3.37
C TRP A 47 19.58 -4.47 4.63
N THR A 48 20.81 -3.98 4.49
CA THR A 48 21.66 -3.60 5.63
C THR A 48 21.02 -2.47 6.43
N THR A 49 20.57 -1.40 5.78
CA THR A 49 19.96 -0.27 6.49
C THR A 49 18.62 -0.67 7.11
N ALA A 50 17.85 -1.57 6.50
CA ALA A 50 16.62 -2.10 7.12
C ALA A 50 16.91 -2.90 8.38
N GLN A 51 18.03 -3.62 8.42
CA GLN A 51 18.49 -4.33 9.62
C GLN A 51 18.94 -3.36 10.71
N GLU A 52 19.74 -2.36 10.37
CA GLU A 52 20.22 -1.33 11.32
C GLU A 52 19.05 -0.54 11.93
N THR A 53 18.06 -0.16 11.12
CA THR A 53 16.85 0.51 11.59
C THR A 53 16.05 -0.39 12.54
N ALA A 54 15.88 -1.67 12.21
CA ALA A 54 15.19 -2.62 13.08
C ALA A 54 15.94 -2.82 14.42
N ASP A 55 17.27 -2.89 14.40
CA ASP A 55 18.11 -2.98 15.60
C ASP A 55 17.97 -1.77 16.51
N ARG A 56 18.07 -0.57 15.94
CA ARG A 56 17.93 0.67 16.69
C ARG A 56 16.54 0.78 17.30
N CYS A 57 15.51 0.46 16.51
CA CYS A 57 14.13 0.52 16.94
C CYS A 57 13.88 -0.44 18.10
N TYR A 58 14.28 -1.71 17.97
CA TYR A 58 14.06 -2.71 19.00
C TYR A 58 14.82 -2.41 20.30
N ASN A 59 16.05 -1.91 20.21
CA ASN A 59 16.86 -1.63 21.41
C ASN A 59 16.47 -0.33 22.14
N ALA A 60 15.50 0.44 21.64
CA ALA A 60 15.11 1.69 22.27
C ALA A 60 14.25 1.47 23.52
N SER A 61 14.62 2.15 24.62
CA SER A 61 13.89 2.12 25.88
C SER A 61 12.43 2.58 25.77
N TYR A 62 12.10 3.37 24.74
CA TYR A 62 10.74 3.77 24.42
C TYR A 62 9.76 2.59 24.31
N TRP A 63 10.21 1.44 23.78
CA TRP A 63 9.36 0.26 23.62
C TRP A 63 9.32 -0.65 24.85
N GLN A 64 10.06 -0.31 25.91
CA GLN A 64 10.07 -1.04 27.18
C GLN A 64 8.99 -0.46 28.10
N LEU A 65 7.85 -1.13 28.20
CA LEU A 65 6.71 -0.67 28.99
C LEU A 65 6.65 -1.41 30.33
N THR A 66 6.58 -0.68 31.43
CA THR A 66 6.44 -1.25 32.78
C THR A 66 5.00 -1.12 33.25
N GLY A 67 4.33 -2.26 33.46
CA GLY A 67 2.96 -2.30 33.94
C GLY A 67 2.81 -2.03 35.45
N PRO A 68 1.57 -1.93 35.97
CA PRO A 68 1.30 -1.64 37.38
C PRO A 68 1.89 -2.67 38.38
N THR A 69 2.17 -3.90 37.92
CA THR A 69 2.79 -4.95 38.72
C THR A 69 4.32 -4.84 38.80
N GLY A 70 4.92 -3.79 38.21
CA GLY A 70 6.37 -3.63 38.08
C GLY A 70 7.02 -4.53 37.03
N LYS A 71 6.24 -5.28 36.24
CA LYS A 71 6.77 -6.13 35.16
C LYS A 71 6.97 -5.30 33.89
N THR A 72 8.15 -5.41 33.30
CA THR A 72 8.51 -4.77 32.02
C THR A 72 8.24 -5.72 30.85
N TYR A 73 7.72 -5.17 29.75
CA TYR A 73 7.41 -5.87 28.52
C TYR A 73 7.93 -5.09 27.32
N HIS A 74 8.32 -5.80 26.27
CA HIS A 74 8.69 -5.18 25.00
C HIS A 74 7.44 -5.02 24.12
N PHE A 75 6.97 -3.78 23.93
CA PHE A 75 5.73 -3.52 23.20
C PHE A 75 5.72 -4.12 21.78
N LEU A 76 6.85 -4.03 21.06
CA LEU A 76 7.00 -4.57 19.70
C LEU A 76 6.85 -6.10 19.60
N GLU A 77 6.82 -6.84 20.72
CA GLU A 77 6.56 -8.28 20.77
C GLU A 77 5.07 -8.62 20.95
N HIS A 78 4.23 -7.62 21.21
CA HIS A 78 2.82 -7.81 21.61
C HIS A 78 1.82 -7.04 20.74
N MET A 79 2.23 -6.57 19.57
CA MET A 79 1.44 -5.71 18.68
C MET A 79 0.84 -6.44 17.46
N GLY A 80 0.86 -7.78 17.43
CA GLY A 80 0.39 -8.58 16.31
C GLY A 80 -1.14 -8.72 16.27
N THR A 81 -1.67 -9.22 15.15
CA THR A 81 -3.10 -9.44 14.93
C THR A 81 -3.73 -10.32 16.02
N GLN A 82 -3.01 -11.34 16.50
CA GLN A 82 -3.54 -12.22 17.54
C GLN A 82 -3.79 -11.47 18.86
N ALA A 83 -2.87 -10.59 19.28
CA ALA A 83 -3.06 -9.78 20.48
C ALA A 83 -4.26 -8.84 20.31
N LEU A 84 -4.37 -8.19 19.14
CA LEU A 84 -5.52 -7.34 18.81
C LEU A 84 -6.86 -8.11 18.85
N ALA A 85 -6.90 -9.37 18.44
CA ALA A 85 -8.11 -10.19 18.57
C ALA A 85 -8.54 -10.41 20.04
N TYR A 86 -7.58 -10.56 20.96
CA TYR A 86 -7.88 -10.62 22.40
C TYR A 86 -8.33 -9.26 22.95
N ASP A 87 -7.74 -8.16 22.50
CA ASP A 87 -8.16 -6.80 22.88
C ASP A 87 -9.60 -6.52 22.44
N LEU A 88 -9.96 -6.96 21.23
CA LEU A 88 -11.33 -6.91 20.74
C LEU A 88 -12.28 -7.73 21.61
N GLU A 89 -11.86 -8.92 22.09
CA GLU A 89 -12.69 -9.70 23.00
C GLU A 89 -12.91 -9.00 24.36
N LEU A 90 -11.90 -8.30 24.87
CA LEU A 90 -12.03 -7.47 26.07
C LEU A 90 -13.00 -6.30 25.82
N LEU A 91 -12.89 -5.64 24.67
CA LEU A 91 -13.79 -4.55 24.28
C LEU A 91 -15.24 -5.04 24.19
N ARG A 92 -15.50 -6.17 23.53
CA ARG A 92 -16.86 -6.76 23.46
C ARG A 92 -17.45 -6.99 24.84
N ARG A 93 -16.67 -7.55 25.77
CA ARG A 93 -17.10 -7.77 27.16
C ARG A 93 -17.38 -6.47 27.90
N ALA A 94 -16.54 -5.46 27.72
CA ALA A 94 -16.72 -4.15 28.34
C ALA A 94 -17.98 -3.43 27.84
N LEU A 95 -18.36 -3.66 26.58
CA LEU A 95 -19.62 -3.18 26.00
C LEU A 95 -20.85 -3.95 26.51
N GLY A 96 -20.67 -5.07 27.23
CA GLY A 96 -21.76 -5.92 27.72
C GLY A 96 -22.46 -6.74 26.63
N GLU A 97 -21.90 -6.77 25.42
CA GLU A 97 -22.48 -7.50 24.29
C GLU A 97 -22.25 -8.99 24.44
N THR A 98 -23.15 -9.83 23.94
CA THR A 98 -22.97 -11.30 23.94
C THR A 98 -22.26 -11.79 22.67
N GLN A 99 -22.58 -11.14 21.56
CA GLN A 99 -21.97 -11.26 20.25
C GLN A 99 -21.91 -9.87 19.61
N TRP A 100 -21.06 -9.68 18.60
CA TRP A 100 -21.04 -8.45 17.81
C TRP A 100 -20.73 -8.73 16.34
N SER A 101 -20.95 -7.72 15.50
CA SER A 101 -20.76 -7.80 14.06
C SER A 101 -19.49 -7.08 13.63
N PHE A 102 -18.81 -7.60 12.59
CA PHE A 102 -17.60 -7.03 12.03
C PHE A 102 -17.80 -6.62 10.58
N TYR A 103 -17.26 -5.46 10.24
CA TYR A 103 -16.90 -5.11 8.87
C TYR A 103 -15.38 -4.97 8.82
N GLY A 104 -14.69 -5.99 8.31
CA GLY A 104 -13.26 -5.95 8.09
C GLY A 104 -12.98 -5.48 6.66
N ALA A 105 -12.17 -4.44 6.51
CA ALA A 105 -11.64 -4.01 5.22
C ALA A 105 -10.12 -4.17 5.20
N SER A 106 -9.55 -4.68 4.10
CA SER A 106 -8.10 -4.80 3.95
C SER A 106 -7.46 -5.62 5.08
N TYR A 107 -6.44 -5.11 5.78
CA TYR A 107 -5.87 -5.73 6.99
C TYR A 107 -6.95 -6.08 8.04
N GLY A 108 -8.02 -5.29 8.14
CA GLY A 108 -9.15 -5.57 9.03
C GLY A 108 -9.84 -6.92 8.75
N THR A 109 -9.73 -7.48 7.54
CA THR A 109 -10.24 -8.83 7.26
C THR A 109 -9.42 -9.90 7.98
N ALA A 110 -8.10 -9.74 8.09
CA ALA A 110 -7.25 -10.66 8.83
C ALA A 110 -7.59 -10.60 10.32
N VAL A 111 -7.76 -9.38 10.87
CA VAL A 111 -8.18 -9.17 12.25
C VAL A 111 -9.51 -9.84 12.55
N ALA A 112 -10.53 -9.58 11.72
CA ALA A 112 -11.86 -10.15 11.90
C ALA A 112 -11.85 -11.68 11.73
N ALA A 113 -11.06 -12.23 10.80
CA ALA A 113 -10.94 -13.66 10.59
C ALA A 113 -10.23 -14.39 11.74
N VAL A 114 -9.18 -13.78 12.31
CA VAL A 114 -8.48 -14.30 13.50
C VAL A 114 -9.39 -14.24 14.72
N TYR A 115 -10.14 -13.14 14.91
CA TYR A 115 -11.15 -13.05 15.97
C TYR A 115 -12.21 -14.14 15.83
N ALA A 116 -12.74 -14.35 14.62
CA ALA A 116 -13.74 -15.38 14.34
C ALA A 116 -13.21 -16.81 14.52
N SER A 117 -11.91 -17.03 14.35
CA SER A 117 -11.25 -18.31 14.64
C SER A 117 -11.08 -18.54 16.14
N ALA A 118 -10.73 -17.50 16.90
CA ALA A 118 -10.47 -17.60 18.34
C ALA A 118 -11.76 -17.60 19.19
N PHE A 119 -12.78 -16.86 18.76
CA PHE A 119 -14.03 -16.65 19.49
C PHE A 119 -15.27 -16.86 18.59
N PRO A 120 -15.41 -18.02 17.94
CA PRO A 120 -16.44 -18.24 16.93
C PRO A 120 -17.87 -18.06 17.47
N GLU A 121 -18.11 -18.37 18.74
CA GLU A 121 -19.42 -18.21 19.39
C GLU A 121 -19.76 -16.75 19.76
N ARG A 122 -18.81 -15.83 19.59
CA ARG A 122 -18.95 -14.38 19.88
C ARG A 122 -19.18 -13.54 18.63
N VAL A 123 -19.22 -14.16 17.47
CA VAL A 123 -19.45 -13.48 16.18
C VAL A 123 -20.93 -13.60 15.80
N SER A 124 -21.55 -12.47 15.47
CA SER A 124 -22.90 -12.42 14.90
C SER A 124 -22.86 -12.40 13.37
N LYS A 125 -22.49 -11.26 12.77
CA LYS A 125 -22.34 -11.08 11.31
C LYS A 125 -20.94 -10.58 11.00
N ILE A 126 -20.36 -11.02 9.90
CA ILE A 126 -18.99 -10.66 9.53
C ILE A 126 -18.88 -10.47 8.02
N VAL A 127 -18.50 -9.26 7.62
CA VAL A 127 -18.18 -8.89 6.24
C VAL A 127 -16.67 -8.77 6.13
N LEU A 128 -16.08 -9.43 5.14
CA LEU A 128 -14.64 -9.44 4.88
C LEU A 128 -14.39 -8.90 3.47
N ASP A 129 -14.04 -7.62 3.38
CA ASP A 129 -13.95 -6.85 2.13
C ASP A 129 -12.50 -6.53 1.77
N GLY A 130 -12.04 -6.98 0.59
CA GLY A 130 -10.67 -6.81 0.14
C GLY A 130 -9.67 -7.57 1.03
N ASN A 131 -9.61 -8.89 0.88
CA ASN A 131 -9.10 -9.78 1.92
C ASN A 131 -7.56 -9.83 2.07
N ALA A 132 -7.06 -9.42 3.24
CA ALA A 132 -5.78 -9.87 3.77
C ALA A 132 -5.94 -11.21 4.50
N VAL A 133 -4.99 -12.13 4.30
CA VAL A 133 -4.91 -13.40 5.03
C VAL A 133 -3.59 -13.44 5.80
N PRO A 134 -3.56 -13.96 7.05
CA PRO A 134 -2.31 -14.27 7.74
C PRO A 134 -1.44 -15.17 6.84
N MET A 135 -0.20 -14.75 6.56
CA MET A 135 0.65 -15.44 5.60
C MET A 135 1.69 -16.30 6.32
N PRO A 136 1.80 -17.60 5.96
CA PRO A 136 2.66 -18.54 6.67
C PRO A 136 4.14 -18.28 6.45
N ASN A 137 4.52 -17.55 5.40
CA ASN A 137 5.91 -17.13 5.21
C ASN A 137 6.03 -15.86 4.34
N LEU A 138 7.10 -15.11 4.59
CA LEU A 138 7.45 -13.87 3.92
C LEU A 138 7.77 -14.03 2.42
N GLU A 139 8.43 -15.12 2.02
CA GLU A 139 8.83 -15.32 0.60
C GLU A 139 7.60 -15.43 -0.30
N TRP A 140 6.58 -16.16 0.15
CA TRP A 140 5.31 -16.30 -0.54
C TRP A 140 4.52 -14.99 -0.57
N TRP A 141 4.58 -14.21 0.51
CA TRP A 141 3.99 -12.87 0.53
C TRP A 141 4.60 -11.98 -0.55
N GLY A 142 5.93 -11.94 -0.64
CA GLY A 142 6.65 -11.20 -1.66
C GLY A 142 6.28 -11.62 -3.09
N ALA A 143 6.20 -12.93 -3.35
CA ALA A 143 5.82 -13.46 -4.66
C ALA A 143 4.38 -13.05 -5.07
N ILE A 144 3.41 -13.20 -4.16
CA ILE A 144 2.02 -12.77 -4.42
C ILE A 144 1.96 -11.27 -4.67
N TRP A 145 2.70 -10.48 -3.90
CA TRP A 145 2.74 -9.03 -4.05
C TRP A 145 3.31 -8.62 -5.40
N GLY A 146 4.49 -9.13 -5.77
CA GLY A 146 5.12 -8.86 -7.07
C GLY A 146 4.22 -9.22 -8.25
N ASN A 147 3.56 -10.38 -8.19
CA ASN A 147 2.61 -10.77 -9.22
C ASN A 147 1.40 -9.82 -9.29
N THR A 148 0.85 -9.40 -8.14
CA THR A 148 -0.30 -8.50 -8.08
C THR A 148 0.04 -7.13 -8.70
N VAL A 149 1.22 -6.59 -8.38
CA VAL A 149 1.73 -5.33 -8.96
C VAL A 149 1.86 -5.43 -10.47
N ALA A 150 2.44 -6.51 -10.99
CA ALA A 150 2.60 -6.70 -12.43
C ALA A 150 1.23 -6.78 -13.15
N VAL A 151 0.32 -7.61 -12.64
CA VAL A 151 -1.01 -7.81 -13.23
C VAL A 151 -1.83 -6.51 -13.25
N VAL A 152 -1.79 -5.72 -12.19
CA VAL A 152 -2.59 -4.49 -12.14
C VAL A 152 -2.07 -3.42 -13.10
N ILE A 153 -0.74 -3.29 -13.22
CA ILE A 153 -0.14 -2.35 -14.19
C ILE A 153 -0.47 -2.77 -15.61
N ASP A 154 -0.32 -4.05 -15.96
CA ASP A 154 -0.70 -4.56 -17.27
C ASP A 154 -2.18 -4.31 -17.56
N ARG A 155 -3.05 -4.48 -16.55
CA ARG A 155 -4.49 -4.24 -16.70
C ARG A 155 -4.80 -2.75 -16.90
N MET A 156 -4.08 -1.84 -16.25
CA MET A 156 -4.21 -0.39 -16.48
C MET A 156 -3.83 -0.01 -17.92
N LEU A 157 -2.69 -0.53 -18.40
CA LEU A 157 -2.22 -0.29 -19.78
C LEU A 157 -3.18 -0.92 -20.80
N GLU A 158 -3.70 -2.11 -20.51
CA GLU A 158 -4.69 -2.77 -21.35
C GLU A 158 -6.01 -2.00 -21.41
N ASN A 159 -6.48 -1.47 -20.28
CA ASN A 159 -7.67 -0.63 -20.24
C ASN A 159 -7.53 0.60 -21.15
N CYS A 160 -6.35 1.23 -21.16
CA CYS A 160 -6.04 2.31 -22.09
C CYS A 160 -6.01 1.83 -23.55
N ARG A 161 -5.34 0.70 -23.84
CA ARG A 161 -5.22 0.15 -25.20
C ARG A 161 -6.58 -0.19 -25.82
N GLN A 162 -7.53 -0.65 -25.01
CA GLN A 162 -8.87 -1.05 -25.46
C GLN A 162 -9.80 0.15 -25.71
N GLN A 163 -9.43 1.35 -25.29
CA GLN A 163 -10.29 2.54 -25.39
C GLN A 163 -9.76 3.53 -26.42
N PRO A 164 -10.51 3.82 -27.51
CA PRO A 164 -10.08 4.76 -28.55
C PRO A 164 -9.79 6.18 -28.05
N ALA A 165 -10.39 6.56 -26.91
CA ALA A 165 -10.18 7.87 -26.29
C ALA A 165 -8.83 8.00 -25.59
N CYS A 166 -8.11 6.90 -25.35
CA CYS A 166 -6.86 6.97 -24.61
C CYS A 166 -5.77 7.73 -25.39
N VAL A 167 -5.01 8.57 -24.69
CA VAL A 167 -3.95 9.41 -25.26
C VAL A 167 -2.77 8.60 -25.81
N LEU A 168 -2.54 7.41 -25.26
CA LEU A 168 -1.46 6.52 -25.68
C LEU A 168 -1.95 5.55 -26.75
N LYS A 169 -1.37 5.63 -27.95
CA LYS A 169 -1.64 4.67 -29.04
C LYS A 169 -1.10 3.26 -28.73
N ASP A 170 0.09 3.19 -28.14
CA ASP A 170 0.69 1.94 -27.64
C ASP A 170 1.14 2.16 -26.19
N PRO A 171 0.25 1.90 -25.22
CA PRO A 171 0.54 2.14 -23.80
C PRO A 171 1.68 1.28 -23.27
N PHE A 172 1.83 0.06 -23.79
CA PHE A 172 2.90 -0.85 -23.39
C PHE A 172 4.26 -0.39 -23.91
N ALA A 173 4.34 0.10 -25.16
CA ALA A 173 5.58 0.68 -25.68
C ALA A 173 5.97 1.96 -24.92
N ALA A 174 5.00 2.84 -24.64
CA ALA A 174 5.24 4.04 -23.84
C ALA A 174 5.74 3.72 -22.43
N TYR A 175 5.16 2.71 -21.77
CA TYR A 175 5.63 2.28 -20.46
C TYR A 175 7.05 1.73 -20.51
N ARG A 176 7.39 0.90 -21.50
CA ARG A 176 8.77 0.40 -21.71
C ARG A 176 9.77 1.53 -21.98
N SER A 177 9.40 2.56 -22.74
CA SER A 177 10.31 3.70 -22.98
C SER A 177 10.56 4.50 -21.71
N VAL A 178 9.55 4.66 -20.84
CA VAL A 178 9.72 5.26 -19.53
C VAL A 178 10.70 4.43 -18.68
N LEU A 179 10.53 3.12 -18.59
CA LEU A 179 11.45 2.26 -17.84
C LEU A 179 12.91 2.37 -18.36
N ALA A 180 13.11 2.41 -19.67
CA ALA A 180 14.44 2.60 -20.27
C ALA A 180 15.05 3.98 -19.93
N ALA A 181 14.24 5.04 -19.92
CA ALA A 181 14.66 6.38 -19.51
C ALA A 181 15.05 6.44 -18.02
N LEU A 182 14.36 5.67 -17.17
CA LEU A 182 14.69 5.55 -15.74
C LEU A 182 16.03 4.83 -15.54
N HIS A 183 16.26 3.70 -16.22
CA HIS A 183 17.53 2.96 -16.12
C HIS A 183 18.73 3.77 -16.61
N SER A 184 18.51 4.68 -17.57
CA SER A 184 19.54 5.59 -18.08
C SER A 184 19.61 6.93 -17.31
N LYS A 185 18.85 7.08 -16.22
CA LYS A 185 18.83 8.28 -15.35
C LYS A 185 18.48 9.58 -16.09
N GLN A 186 17.63 9.51 -17.12
CA GLN A 186 17.24 10.66 -17.94
C GLN A 186 16.13 11.49 -17.31
N LEU A 187 15.32 10.91 -16.42
CA LEU A 187 14.20 11.57 -15.77
C LEU A 187 14.62 12.17 -14.44
N LEU A 188 15.06 13.45 -14.48
CA LEU A 188 15.58 14.19 -13.33
C LEU A 188 14.55 15.20 -12.81
N SER A 189 14.42 15.31 -11.49
CA SER A 189 13.60 16.33 -10.85
C SER A 189 14.01 17.76 -11.26
N PRO A 190 13.10 18.73 -11.11
CA PRO A 190 13.49 20.12 -10.93
C PRO A 190 14.51 20.26 -9.78
N PRO A 191 15.29 21.36 -9.73
CA PRO A 191 16.19 21.62 -8.62
C PRO A 191 15.45 21.60 -7.28
N CYS A 192 15.97 20.83 -6.33
CA CYS A 192 15.51 20.79 -4.95
C CYS A 192 16.03 22.01 -4.16
N ALA A 193 15.57 22.21 -2.93
CA ALA A 193 16.00 23.34 -2.08
C ALA A 193 17.51 23.37 -1.83
N ASN A 194 18.18 22.21 -1.80
CA ASN A 194 19.63 22.08 -1.67
C ASN A 194 20.39 22.19 -3.01
N GLY A 195 19.70 22.51 -4.11
CA GLY A 195 20.25 22.59 -5.46
C GLY A 195 20.45 21.25 -6.17
N ALA A 196 20.25 20.10 -5.49
CA ALA A 196 20.37 18.78 -6.09
C ALA A 196 19.19 18.48 -7.04
N ARG A 197 19.38 17.50 -7.92
CA ARG A 197 18.31 16.89 -8.73
C ARG A 197 18.24 15.41 -8.41
N LEU A 198 17.04 14.91 -8.18
CA LEU A 198 16.77 13.50 -7.94
C LEU A 198 16.48 12.79 -9.26
N ALA A 199 17.13 11.66 -9.49
CA ALA A 199 16.78 10.78 -10.60
C ALA A 199 15.64 9.87 -10.17
N LEU A 200 14.57 9.81 -10.98
CA LEU A 200 13.55 8.80 -10.79
C LEU A 200 14.13 7.42 -11.12
N ASN A 201 13.71 6.41 -10.36
CA ASN A 201 14.03 5.01 -10.61
C ASN A 201 12.77 4.19 -10.96
N SER A 202 12.94 2.97 -11.46
CA SER A 202 11.82 2.13 -11.88
C SER A 202 10.90 1.71 -10.73
N GLY A 203 11.45 1.46 -9.54
CA GLY A 203 10.64 1.23 -8.34
C GLY A 203 9.69 2.39 -8.04
N LEU A 204 10.11 3.64 -8.28
CA LEU A 204 9.30 4.84 -8.00
C LEU A 204 8.09 4.93 -8.92
N VAL A 205 8.32 4.69 -10.21
CA VAL A 205 7.25 4.73 -11.20
C VAL A 205 6.33 3.52 -11.07
N VAL A 206 6.87 2.32 -10.82
CA VAL A 206 6.08 1.11 -10.54
C VAL A 206 5.24 1.30 -9.28
N GLY A 207 5.85 1.76 -8.18
CA GLY A 207 5.16 2.01 -6.92
C GLY A 207 4.11 3.12 -7.04
N TYR A 208 4.39 4.16 -7.83
CA TYR A 208 3.40 5.18 -8.16
C TYR A 208 2.21 4.60 -8.92
N MET A 209 2.46 3.82 -9.98
CA MET A 209 1.40 3.16 -10.75
C MET A 209 0.54 2.25 -9.88
N HIS A 210 1.17 1.46 -9.01
CA HIS A 210 0.51 0.62 -8.03
C HIS A 210 -0.36 1.44 -7.06
N GLU A 211 0.19 2.50 -6.46
CA GLU A 211 -0.54 3.39 -5.57
C GLU A 211 -1.70 4.11 -6.27
N MET A 212 -1.53 4.50 -7.54
CA MET A 212 -2.60 5.04 -8.37
C MET A 212 -3.70 4.01 -8.65
N ALA A 213 -3.36 2.73 -8.77
CA ALA A 213 -4.35 1.67 -8.91
C ALA A 213 -5.29 1.58 -7.68
N ARG A 214 -4.79 1.95 -6.49
CA ARG A 214 -5.60 2.08 -5.26
C ARG A 214 -6.63 3.20 -5.36
N GLY A 215 -6.32 4.26 -6.12
CA GLY A 215 -7.18 5.41 -6.39
C GLY A 215 -8.36 5.12 -7.33
N ARG A 216 -8.58 3.85 -7.72
CA ARG A 216 -9.76 3.38 -8.46
C ARG A 216 -9.84 4.03 -9.84
N GLY A 217 -11.04 4.15 -10.43
CA GLY A 217 -11.19 4.59 -11.83
C GLY A 217 -10.39 5.85 -12.19
N ASN A 218 -10.47 6.90 -11.37
CA ASN A 218 -9.69 8.12 -11.58
C ASN A 218 -8.19 7.92 -11.31
N GLY A 219 -7.82 7.15 -10.29
CA GLY A 219 -6.42 6.81 -10.06
C GLY A 219 -5.80 6.03 -11.23
N TRP A 220 -6.55 5.09 -11.81
CA TRP A 220 -6.13 4.34 -13.00
C TRP A 220 -5.86 5.26 -14.18
N MET A 221 -6.77 6.21 -14.44
CA MET A 221 -6.59 7.25 -15.44
C MET A 221 -5.31 8.07 -15.18
N GLU A 222 -5.11 8.50 -13.93
CA GLU A 222 -3.95 9.32 -13.55
C GLU A 222 -2.61 8.58 -13.63
N GLY A 223 -2.60 7.27 -13.34
CA GLY A 223 -1.43 6.43 -13.56
C GLY A 223 -1.02 6.39 -15.04
N VAL A 224 -1.97 6.08 -15.92
CA VAL A 224 -1.72 6.07 -17.38
C VAL A 224 -1.37 7.46 -17.90
N ARG A 225 -2.01 8.52 -17.38
CA ARG A 225 -1.70 9.91 -17.75
C ARG A 225 -0.25 10.23 -17.44
N THR A 226 0.23 9.78 -16.28
CA THR A 226 1.60 10.01 -15.84
C THR A 226 2.60 9.25 -16.72
N VAL A 227 2.27 8.02 -17.15
CA VAL A 227 3.06 7.32 -18.18
C VAL A 227 3.14 8.13 -19.48
N ALA A 228 2.02 8.70 -19.92
CA ALA A 228 1.99 9.54 -21.12
C ALA A 228 2.85 10.80 -20.97
N LEU A 229 2.79 11.47 -19.82
CA LEU A 229 3.62 12.63 -19.52
C LEU A 229 5.11 12.29 -19.49
N LEU A 230 5.49 11.19 -18.83
CA LEU A 230 6.89 10.76 -18.72
C LEU A 230 7.48 10.32 -20.06
N ALA A 231 6.66 9.72 -20.94
CA ALA A 231 7.04 9.28 -22.27
C ALA A 231 7.04 10.41 -23.32
N ASP A 232 6.55 11.60 -22.98
CA ASP A 232 6.44 12.72 -23.92
C ASP A 232 7.82 13.30 -24.26
N ALA A 233 7.99 13.77 -25.49
CA ALA A 233 9.20 14.44 -25.95
C ALA A 233 9.27 15.91 -25.49
N ASP A 234 8.14 16.52 -25.13
CA ASP A 234 8.11 17.86 -24.53
C ASP A 234 8.61 17.81 -23.08
N ALA A 235 9.77 18.43 -22.84
CA ALA A 235 10.42 18.48 -21.54
C ALA A 235 9.53 19.04 -20.42
N ARG A 236 8.58 19.95 -20.72
CA ARG A 236 7.66 20.50 -19.71
C ARG A 236 6.62 19.49 -19.29
N ARG A 237 6.08 18.69 -20.23
CA ARG A 237 5.15 17.61 -19.91
C ARG A 237 5.86 16.50 -19.13
N GLN A 238 7.08 16.18 -19.54
CA GLN A 238 7.92 15.23 -18.83
C GLN A 238 8.21 15.70 -17.39
N GLU A 239 8.51 16.99 -17.18
CA GLU A 239 8.69 17.57 -15.85
C GLU A 239 7.43 17.46 -14.99
N ILE A 240 6.23 17.69 -15.56
CA ILE A 240 4.97 17.47 -14.83
C ILE A 240 4.84 16.01 -14.42
N GLY A 241 5.11 15.06 -15.31
CA GLY A 241 5.10 13.62 -15.00
C GLY A 241 6.04 13.29 -13.84
N ILE A 242 7.26 13.83 -13.88
CA ILE A 242 8.28 13.65 -12.84
C ILE A 242 7.79 14.17 -11.48
N VAL A 243 7.26 15.40 -11.45
CA VAL A 243 6.75 16.02 -10.22
C VAL A 243 5.54 15.26 -9.66
N ARG A 244 4.64 14.75 -10.52
CA ARG A 244 3.49 13.94 -10.08
C ARG A 244 3.93 12.68 -9.32
N VAL A 245 4.94 11.98 -9.83
CA VAL A 245 5.50 10.80 -9.16
C VAL A 245 6.10 11.20 -7.82
N LEU A 246 6.95 12.23 -7.80
CA LEU A 246 7.66 12.62 -6.59
C LEU A 246 6.73 13.21 -5.52
N ASP A 247 5.77 14.05 -5.88
CA ASP A 247 4.81 14.63 -4.92
C ASP A 247 3.94 13.57 -4.27
N ARG A 248 3.62 12.51 -5.01
CA ARG A 248 2.84 11.39 -4.47
C ARG A 248 3.69 10.45 -3.63
N MET A 249 4.88 10.11 -4.11
CA MET A 249 5.74 9.06 -3.54
C MET A 249 6.77 9.58 -2.54
N CYS A 250 6.96 10.89 -2.39
CA CYS A 250 7.97 11.48 -1.51
C CYS A 250 7.31 12.52 -0.60
N ARG A 251 6.39 12.06 0.25
CA ARG A 251 5.68 12.91 1.19
C ARG A 251 5.51 12.24 2.53
N VAL A 252 5.67 13.01 3.61
CA VAL A 252 5.27 12.60 4.96
C VAL A 252 4.17 13.55 5.40
N ARG A 253 2.97 13.03 5.65
CA ARG A 253 1.77 13.85 5.89
C ARG A 253 1.58 14.85 4.75
N SER A 254 1.58 16.15 5.04
CA SER A 254 1.48 17.24 4.05
C SER A 254 2.83 17.69 3.48
N SER A 255 3.96 17.27 4.06
CA SER A 255 5.29 17.77 3.69
C SER A 255 5.88 16.99 2.51
N ILE A 256 6.29 17.70 1.46
CA ILE A 256 6.90 17.13 0.25
C ILE A 256 8.42 17.03 0.42
N THR A 257 8.90 15.83 0.72
CA THR A 257 10.26 15.58 1.21
C THR A 257 11.32 15.77 0.13
N TRP A 258 11.01 15.39 -1.11
CA TRP A 258 11.94 15.52 -2.23
C TRP A 258 12.33 16.97 -2.51
N ARG A 259 11.39 17.91 -2.39
CA ARG A 259 11.63 19.35 -2.61
C ARG A 259 12.48 19.94 -1.49
N LEU A 260 12.10 19.62 -0.24
CA LEU A 260 12.68 20.22 0.95
C LEU A 260 14.09 19.70 1.23
N TYR A 261 14.34 18.42 1.00
CA TYR A 261 15.58 17.76 1.43
C TYR A 261 16.43 17.24 0.28
N GLY A 262 15.92 17.29 -0.95
CA GLY A 262 16.56 16.60 -2.08
C GLY A 262 16.67 15.10 -1.83
N ARG A 263 15.69 14.51 -1.14
CA ARG A 263 15.58 13.06 -0.88
C ARG A 263 14.13 12.62 -0.87
N CYS A 264 13.86 11.43 -1.39
CA CYS A 264 12.51 10.90 -1.44
C CYS A 264 12.19 10.04 -0.20
N ILE A 265 11.33 10.56 0.68
CA ILE A 265 10.88 9.90 1.92
C ILE A 265 9.35 9.89 1.94
N ASP A 266 8.70 8.74 2.21
CA ASP A 266 7.24 8.62 2.32
C ASP A 266 6.72 8.11 3.66
N ASP A 267 5.40 8.16 3.78
CA ASP A 267 4.58 7.69 4.90
C ASP A 267 4.17 6.21 4.81
N VAL A 268 4.48 5.51 3.72
CA VAL A 268 4.12 4.09 3.63
C VAL A 268 4.90 3.33 4.71
N MET A 269 4.24 2.46 5.49
CA MET A 269 4.77 1.66 6.62
C MET A 269 5.45 2.43 7.76
N VAL A 270 5.64 3.74 7.57
CA VAL A 270 5.51 4.76 8.61
C VAL A 270 4.05 4.71 9.05
N GLY A 271 3.73 4.66 10.34
CA GLY A 271 2.34 4.75 10.75
C GLY A 271 1.71 5.99 10.13
N VAL A 272 0.45 5.88 9.68
CA VAL A 272 -0.33 7.05 9.23
C VAL A 272 -0.66 7.97 10.42
N ASP A 273 -0.23 7.59 11.63
CA ASP A 273 -0.20 8.35 12.89
C ASP A 273 1.25 8.49 13.42
N THR A 274 1.43 9.07 14.61
CA THR A 274 2.72 9.54 15.17
C THR A 274 3.89 8.56 15.23
N ASP A 275 3.71 7.26 14.92
CA ASP A 275 4.78 6.25 15.03
C ASP A 275 5.11 5.52 13.70
N PRO A 276 6.28 5.82 13.10
CA PRO A 276 6.80 5.29 11.83
C PRO A 276 6.97 3.78 11.66
N ILE A 277 6.47 2.96 12.57
CA ILE A 277 6.85 1.54 12.58
C ILE A 277 5.70 0.59 12.89
N MET A 278 4.50 1.12 13.17
CA MET A 278 3.39 0.29 13.63
C MET A 278 2.97 -0.76 12.59
N GLY A 279 2.87 -0.38 11.31
CA GLY A 279 2.60 -1.34 10.25
C GLY A 279 3.69 -2.41 10.11
N THR A 280 4.96 -1.99 10.13
CA THR A 280 6.10 -2.92 10.08
C THR A 280 6.13 -3.87 11.26
N GLY A 281 5.85 -3.39 12.48
CA GLY A 281 5.82 -4.21 13.69
C GLY A 281 4.69 -5.23 13.68
N VAL A 282 3.48 -4.82 13.27
CA VAL A 282 2.32 -5.71 13.10
C VAL A 282 2.65 -6.82 12.10
N PHE A 283 3.04 -6.47 10.87
CA PHE A 283 3.36 -7.46 9.84
C PHE A 283 4.59 -8.29 10.19
N GLY A 284 5.54 -7.70 10.92
CA GLY A 284 6.65 -8.41 11.53
C GLY A 284 6.13 -9.58 12.37
N LEU A 285 5.21 -9.33 13.30
CA LEU A 285 4.68 -10.38 14.16
C LEU A 285 3.76 -11.38 13.45
N ASP A 286 3.01 -10.93 12.45
CA ASP A 286 1.98 -11.75 11.79
C ASP A 286 2.51 -12.62 10.65
N VAL A 287 3.68 -12.31 10.11
CA VAL A 287 4.30 -13.05 9.01
C VAL A 287 5.55 -13.75 9.52
N ALA A 288 5.54 -15.09 9.44
CA ALA A 288 6.74 -15.86 9.74
C ALA A 288 7.80 -15.68 8.64
N GLY A 289 9.07 -15.80 9.05
CA GLY A 289 10.22 -15.62 8.16
C GLY A 289 10.98 -14.35 8.50
N ARG A 290 12.15 -14.56 9.10
CA ARG A 290 13.19 -13.54 9.25
C ARG A 290 14.34 -13.90 8.35
N LEU A 291 14.81 -12.92 7.60
CA LEU A 291 15.89 -13.12 6.66
C LEU A 291 17.13 -12.38 7.17
N SER A 292 18.26 -13.08 7.15
CA SER A 292 19.55 -12.38 7.17
C SER A 292 19.70 -11.56 5.89
N VAL A 293 20.54 -10.52 5.94
CA VAL A 293 20.83 -9.69 4.76
C VAL A 293 21.22 -10.54 3.52
N PRO A 294 22.12 -11.55 3.62
CA PRO A 294 22.44 -12.41 2.47
C PRO A 294 21.23 -13.18 1.91
N ARG A 295 20.34 -13.68 2.79
CA ARG A 295 19.12 -14.40 2.36
C ARG A 295 18.11 -13.44 1.73
N GLY A 296 18.01 -12.21 2.22
CA GLY A 296 17.21 -11.14 1.61
C GLY A 296 17.67 -10.80 0.18
N VAL A 297 18.99 -10.67 -0.03
CA VAL A 297 19.57 -10.51 -1.37
C VAL A 297 19.29 -11.72 -2.26
N GLN A 298 19.30 -12.94 -1.71
CA GLN A 298 18.92 -14.14 -2.47
C GLN A 298 17.44 -14.13 -2.90
N LEU A 299 16.53 -13.70 -2.03
CA LEU A 299 15.11 -13.53 -2.36
C LEU A 299 14.91 -12.47 -3.47
N TRP A 300 15.68 -11.39 -3.44
CA TRP A 300 15.69 -10.42 -4.53
C TRP A 300 16.11 -11.05 -5.86
N ARG A 301 17.20 -11.84 -5.89
CA ARG A 301 17.69 -12.49 -7.11
C ARG A 301 16.63 -13.42 -7.72
N SER A 302 15.93 -14.22 -6.90
CA SER A 302 14.87 -15.10 -7.41
C SER A 302 13.65 -14.33 -7.91
N THR A 303 13.23 -13.29 -7.18
CA THR A 303 12.08 -12.46 -7.58
C THR A 303 12.38 -11.69 -8.88
N LYS A 304 13.60 -11.16 -9.02
CA LYS A 304 14.05 -10.47 -10.23
C LYS A 304 13.97 -11.36 -11.48
N LEU A 305 14.23 -12.66 -11.35
CA LEU A 305 14.08 -13.61 -12.46
C LEU A 305 12.62 -13.85 -12.86
N LEU A 306 11.69 -13.76 -11.90
CA LEU A 306 10.27 -14.01 -12.14
C LEU A 306 9.52 -12.78 -12.66
N HIS A 307 9.84 -11.59 -12.14
CA HIS A 307 9.05 -10.36 -12.36
C HIS A 307 9.84 -9.19 -12.95
N GLY A 308 11.15 -9.37 -13.20
CA GLY A 308 12.04 -8.29 -13.61
C GLY A 308 12.47 -7.38 -12.46
N SER A 309 13.49 -6.55 -12.68
CA SER A 309 14.04 -5.64 -11.66
C SER A 309 13.07 -4.55 -11.22
N ASP A 310 12.18 -4.12 -12.12
CA ASP A 310 11.33 -2.95 -11.91
C ASP A 310 10.23 -3.23 -10.88
N VAL A 311 9.51 -4.34 -11.07
CA VAL A 311 8.51 -4.84 -10.10
C VAL A 311 9.18 -5.25 -8.79
N THR A 312 10.32 -5.91 -8.87
CA THR A 312 11.07 -6.34 -7.69
C THR A 312 11.53 -5.15 -6.84
N GLY A 313 11.85 -4.02 -7.48
CA GLY A 313 12.22 -2.78 -6.81
C GLY A 313 11.18 -2.29 -5.80
N HIS A 314 9.91 -2.29 -6.18
CA HIS A 314 8.80 -1.90 -5.30
C HIS A 314 8.57 -2.91 -4.15
N MET A 315 8.79 -4.20 -4.40
CA MET A 315 8.73 -5.24 -3.36
C MET A 315 9.81 -5.08 -2.30
N LEU A 316 11.04 -4.74 -2.71
CA LEU A 316 12.23 -4.74 -1.85
C LEU A 316 12.02 -3.96 -0.55
N GLY A 317 11.44 -2.76 -0.65
CA GLY A 317 11.20 -1.94 0.52
C GLY A 317 10.30 -2.58 1.56
N TYR A 318 9.20 -3.18 1.11
CA TYR A 318 8.16 -3.69 2.01
C TYR A 318 8.70 -4.92 2.74
N ILE A 319 9.32 -5.78 1.94
CA ILE A 319 9.83 -7.05 2.39
C ILE A 319 11.06 -6.86 3.26
N SER A 320 11.99 -5.96 2.92
CA SER A 320 13.19 -5.74 3.73
C SER A 320 12.85 -5.31 5.15
N SER A 321 11.93 -4.37 5.33
CA SER A 321 11.57 -3.85 6.66
C SER A 321 10.89 -4.89 7.55
N VAL A 322 10.01 -5.72 6.98
CA VAL A 322 9.33 -6.80 7.72
C VAL A 322 10.28 -7.98 7.99
N ALA A 323 11.15 -8.31 7.03
CA ALA A 323 12.07 -9.43 7.10
C ALA A 323 13.17 -9.27 8.14
N THR A 324 13.63 -8.04 8.36
CA THR A 324 14.71 -7.72 9.31
C THR A 324 14.19 -7.42 10.71
N TRP A 325 12.86 -7.40 10.89
CA TRP A 325 12.23 -7.07 12.16
C TRP A 325 12.71 -7.97 13.31
N ARG A 326 13.03 -7.38 14.47
CA ARG A 326 13.69 -8.10 15.57
C ARG A 326 12.75 -8.87 16.47
N ALA A 327 11.51 -8.42 16.63
CA ALA A 327 10.53 -9.17 17.40
C ALA A 327 10.27 -10.51 16.71
N LEU A 328 10.31 -11.60 17.48
CA LEU A 328 10.03 -12.93 16.96
C LEU A 328 8.57 -12.99 16.54
N PRO A 329 8.25 -13.48 15.32
CA PRO A 329 6.87 -13.70 14.93
C PRO A 329 6.16 -14.60 15.94
N THR A 330 4.94 -14.23 16.30
CA THR A 330 4.00 -15.19 16.87
C THR A 330 3.71 -16.27 15.82
N PRO A 331 3.39 -17.52 16.20
CA PRO A 331 2.85 -18.48 15.25
C PRO A 331 1.74 -17.82 14.44
N VAL A 332 1.81 -17.93 13.11
CA VAL A 332 0.87 -17.27 12.21
C VAL A 332 -0.54 -17.58 12.68
N ALA A 333 -1.28 -16.53 13.01
CA ALA A 333 -2.55 -16.67 13.70
C ALA A 333 -3.50 -17.56 12.89
N PRO A 334 -4.14 -18.56 13.51
CA PRO A 334 -5.20 -19.32 12.86
C PRO A 334 -6.29 -18.37 12.34
N PHE A 335 -6.76 -18.63 11.14
CA PHE A 335 -7.87 -17.90 10.54
C PHE A 335 -8.82 -18.91 9.90
N GLY A 336 -10.12 -18.61 9.94
CA GLY A 336 -11.16 -19.53 9.49
C GLY A 336 -11.96 -20.15 10.63
N SER A 337 -13.15 -20.62 10.29
CA SER A 337 -14.03 -21.31 11.23
C SER A 337 -15.11 -22.07 10.47
N ALA A 338 -15.37 -23.31 10.88
CA ALA A 338 -16.46 -24.12 10.33
C ALA A 338 -17.84 -23.69 10.85
N SER A 339 -17.90 -22.99 11.99
CA SER A 339 -19.17 -22.57 12.60
C SER A 339 -19.60 -21.16 12.17
N VAL A 340 -18.66 -20.30 11.78
CA VAL A 340 -18.91 -18.91 11.35
C VAL A 340 -19.20 -18.86 9.85
N ALA A 341 -20.17 -18.04 9.46
CA ALA A 341 -20.64 -17.88 8.08
C ALA A 341 -20.47 -16.42 7.61
N PRO A 342 -19.27 -16.03 7.14
CA PRO A 342 -19.01 -14.66 6.68
C PRO A 342 -19.50 -14.41 5.25
N LEU A 343 -19.78 -13.13 4.98
CA LEU A 343 -19.83 -12.60 3.63
C LEU A 343 -18.41 -12.16 3.24
N VAL A 344 -17.80 -12.89 2.30
CA VAL A 344 -16.47 -12.57 1.79
C VAL A 344 -16.62 -11.82 0.47
N LEU A 345 -15.98 -10.66 0.36
CA LEU A 345 -16.06 -9.78 -0.80
C LEU A 345 -14.67 -9.53 -1.37
N GLY A 346 -14.51 -9.77 -2.67
CA GLY A 346 -13.28 -9.50 -3.40
C GLY A 346 -13.54 -8.80 -4.72
N ASN A 347 -12.68 -7.81 -5.03
CA ASN A 347 -12.63 -7.22 -6.35
C ASN A 347 -11.69 -8.03 -7.24
N LEU A 348 -12.04 -8.19 -8.52
CA LEU A 348 -11.24 -8.98 -9.45
C LEU A 348 -9.85 -8.36 -9.69
N PHE A 349 -9.77 -7.03 -9.74
CA PHE A 349 -8.53 -6.28 -9.95
C PHE A 349 -8.14 -5.44 -8.73
N ASP A 350 -8.23 -6.03 -7.53
CA ASP A 350 -7.69 -5.44 -6.31
C ASP A 350 -6.16 -5.45 -6.31
N GLN A 351 -5.56 -4.27 -6.26
CA GLN A 351 -4.11 -4.08 -6.30
C GLN A 351 -3.41 -4.43 -4.97
N ALA A 352 -4.11 -4.34 -3.83
CA ALA A 352 -3.52 -4.60 -2.52
C ALA A 352 -3.84 -6.00 -2.01
N THR A 353 -5.07 -6.45 -2.19
CA THR A 353 -5.58 -7.73 -1.68
C THR A 353 -6.19 -8.54 -2.80
N SER A 354 -5.30 -9.11 -3.62
CA SER A 354 -5.64 -9.84 -4.84
C SER A 354 -6.80 -10.82 -4.68
N TYR A 355 -7.55 -11.03 -5.76
CA TYR A 355 -8.72 -11.90 -5.76
C TYR A 355 -8.41 -13.32 -5.23
N TYR A 356 -7.20 -13.83 -5.48
CA TYR A 356 -6.69 -15.08 -4.91
C TYR A 356 -6.77 -15.12 -3.36
N ARG A 357 -6.45 -14.01 -2.69
CA ARG A 357 -6.56 -13.92 -1.23
C ARG A 357 -8.01 -13.96 -0.77
N SER A 358 -8.93 -13.37 -1.54
CA SER A 358 -10.36 -13.45 -1.24
C SER A 358 -10.89 -14.87 -1.39
N GLN A 359 -10.44 -15.61 -2.41
CA GLN A 359 -10.74 -17.05 -2.54
C GLN A 359 -10.14 -17.87 -1.39
N THR A 360 -8.93 -17.54 -0.96
CA THR A 360 -8.27 -18.17 0.20
C THR A 360 -9.06 -17.92 1.48
N MET A 361 -9.53 -16.69 1.69
CA MET A 361 -10.36 -16.33 2.84
C MET A 361 -11.69 -17.09 2.82
N ALA A 362 -12.39 -17.12 1.68
CA ALA A 362 -13.64 -17.88 1.54
C ALA A 362 -13.44 -19.38 1.84
N ALA A 363 -12.33 -19.97 1.37
CA ALA A 363 -12.00 -21.37 1.64
C ALA A 363 -11.74 -21.66 3.12
N ALA A 364 -11.26 -20.69 3.90
CA ALA A 364 -11.05 -20.84 5.34
C ALA A 364 -12.37 -20.85 6.14
N PHE A 365 -13.47 -20.42 5.54
CA PHE A 365 -14.81 -20.42 6.14
C PHE A 365 -15.79 -21.23 5.27
N PRO A 366 -15.96 -22.54 5.52
CA PRO A 366 -16.79 -23.42 4.69
C PRO A 366 -18.25 -23.01 4.53
N ARG A 367 -18.76 -22.17 5.45
CA ARG A 367 -20.14 -21.64 5.42
C ARG A 367 -20.23 -20.23 4.84
N SER A 368 -19.13 -19.70 4.30
CA SER A 368 -19.11 -18.37 3.71
C SER A 368 -19.92 -18.29 2.43
N SER A 369 -20.33 -17.07 2.08
CA SER A 369 -20.72 -16.74 0.71
C SER A 369 -19.69 -15.78 0.13
N MET A 370 -19.16 -16.11 -1.05
CA MET A 370 -18.26 -15.26 -1.81
C MET A 370 -19.06 -14.35 -2.74
N LEU A 371 -18.91 -13.04 -2.56
CA LEU A 371 -19.39 -11.99 -3.44
C LEU A 371 -18.20 -11.43 -4.23
N THR A 372 -18.37 -11.26 -5.53
CA THR A 372 -17.32 -10.74 -6.41
C THR A 372 -17.77 -9.44 -7.05
N TYR A 373 -16.96 -8.40 -6.97
CA TYR A 373 -17.09 -7.25 -7.86
C TYR A 373 -16.09 -7.41 -9.01
N GLN A 374 -16.58 -7.46 -10.24
CA GLN A 374 -15.75 -7.71 -11.42
C GLN A 374 -14.85 -6.51 -11.80
N GLY A 375 -14.99 -5.38 -11.12
CA GLY A 375 -14.27 -4.15 -11.44
C GLY A 375 -12.92 -3.99 -10.74
N VAL A 376 -12.48 -2.74 -10.71
CA VAL A 376 -11.19 -2.30 -10.15
C VAL A 376 -11.38 -1.61 -8.81
N GLY A 377 -10.33 -1.55 -8.01
CA GLY A 377 -10.32 -0.84 -6.74
C GLY A 377 -9.93 -1.75 -5.58
N HIS A 378 -9.62 -1.15 -4.44
CA HIS A 378 -9.28 -1.87 -3.22
C HIS A 378 -10.44 -1.81 -2.23
N CYS A 379 -10.96 -2.97 -1.83
CA CYS A 379 -12.25 -3.09 -1.13
C CYS A 379 -13.45 -2.56 -1.95
N LEU A 380 -14.67 -2.71 -1.46
CA LEU A 380 -15.88 -2.24 -2.16
C LEU A 380 -16.08 -0.73 -1.97
N ASP A 381 -16.28 -0.05 -3.08
CA ASP A 381 -16.64 1.36 -3.05
C ASP A 381 -18.13 1.54 -2.81
N PHE A 382 -18.48 2.19 -1.70
CA PHE A 382 -19.85 2.58 -1.47
C PHE A 382 -20.33 3.54 -2.57
N PRO A 383 -21.59 3.44 -3.05
CA PRO A 383 -22.14 4.33 -4.08
C PRO A 383 -22.17 5.81 -3.67
N THR A 384 -22.09 6.07 -2.36
CA THR A 384 -22.03 7.41 -1.79
C THR A 384 -20.63 8.04 -1.87
N ASP A 385 -19.59 7.27 -2.18
CA ASP A 385 -18.24 7.80 -2.35
C ASP A 385 -18.20 8.69 -3.63
N PRO A 386 -17.86 9.99 -3.51
CA PRO A 386 -17.78 10.87 -4.66
C PRO A 386 -16.73 10.42 -5.69
N ALA A 387 -15.70 9.68 -5.27
CA ALA A 387 -14.65 9.14 -6.14
C ALA A 387 -15.03 7.81 -6.80
N ASN A 388 -16.18 7.23 -6.47
CA ASN A 388 -16.67 6.01 -7.10
C ASN A 388 -17.16 6.32 -8.52
N THR A 389 -16.41 5.83 -9.52
CA THR A 389 -16.72 6.01 -10.94
C THR A 389 -17.75 5.02 -11.47
N ASP A 390 -18.08 3.95 -10.72
CA ASP A 390 -19.03 2.91 -11.09
C ASP A 390 -20.08 2.63 -9.99
N ARG A 391 -20.79 3.69 -9.59
CA ARG A 391 -21.81 3.63 -8.52
C ARG A 391 -22.92 2.59 -8.75
N ILE A 392 -23.22 2.24 -9.99
CA ILE A 392 -24.24 1.24 -10.32
C ILE A 392 -23.68 -0.17 -10.06
N GLY A 393 -22.49 -0.47 -10.60
CA GLY A 393 -21.85 -1.78 -10.43
C GLY A 393 -21.52 -2.10 -8.97
N THR A 394 -20.97 -1.14 -8.22
CA THR A 394 -20.71 -1.35 -6.78
C THR A 394 -21.97 -1.22 -5.92
N GLY A 395 -23.01 -0.52 -6.41
CA GLY A 395 -24.30 -0.39 -5.73
C GLY A 395 -25.00 -1.71 -5.55
N GLU A 396 -25.00 -2.55 -6.58
CA GLU A 396 -25.53 -3.91 -6.51
C GLU A 396 -24.87 -4.73 -5.38
N CYS A 397 -23.53 -4.71 -5.30
CA CYS A 397 -22.80 -5.39 -4.23
C CYS A 397 -23.06 -4.76 -2.86
N THR A 398 -23.19 -3.44 -2.79
CA THR A 398 -23.45 -2.72 -1.55
C THR A 398 -24.82 -3.08 -0.97
N GLU A 399 -25.84 -3.21 -1.81
CA GLU A 399 -27.18 -3.61 -1.38
C GLU A 399 -27.17 -5.01 -0.76
N LEU A 400 -26.43 -5.96 -1.36
CA LEU A 400 -26.27 -7.31 -0.81
C LEU A 400 -25.53 -7.31 0.54
N VAL A 401 -24.50 -6.48 0.68
CA VAL A 401 -23.79 -6.30 1.96
C VAL A 401 -24.71 -5.72 3.03
N ILE A 402 -25.46 -4.68 2.71
CA ILE A 402 -26.43 -4.06 3.64
C ILE A 402 -27.49 -5.06 4.05
N GLU A 403 -28.02 -5.85 3.11
CA GLU A 403 -29.04 -6.84 3.39
C GLU A 403 -28.53 -7.96 4.29
N TYR A 404 -27.30 -8.44 4.09
CA TYR A 404 -26.64 -9.37 5.00
C TYR A 404 -26.47 -8.77 6.40
N LEU A 405 -25.98 -7.52 6.50
CA LEU A 405 -25.81 -6.85 7.79
C LEU A 405 -27.16 -6.63 8.51
N ARG A 406 -28.25 -6.43 7.77
CA ARG A 406 -29.60 -6.29 8.32
C ARG A 406 -30.19 -7.62 8.77
N THR A 407 -30.18 -8.64 7.92
CA THR A 407 -30.95 -9.87 8.13
C THR A 407 -30.12 -11.07 8.58
N GLY A 408 -28.82 -11.08 8.32
CA GLY A 408 -27.94 -12.24 8.49
C GLY A 408 -28.06 -13.27 7.37
N VAL A 409 -28.89 -13.03 6.36
CA VAL A 409 -29.03 -13.92 5.20
C VAL A 409 -27.88 -13.65 4.24
N LEU A 410 -27.09 -14.69 3.95
CA LEU A 410 -26.01 -14.60 2.97
C LEU A 410 -26.59 -14.56 1.54
N PRO A 411 -25.97 -13.79 0.62
CA PRO A 411 -26.31 -13.85 -0.80
C PRO A 411 -25.96 -15.23 -1.39
N VAL A 412 -26.31 -15.43 -2.66
CA VAL A 412 -25.88 -16.63 -3.40
C VAL A 412 -24.36 -16.70 -3.44
N ASN A 413 -23.80 -17.84 -3.06
CA ASN A 413 -22.36 -18.06 -3.11
C ASN A 413 -21.84 -18.00 -4.55
N GLY A 414 -20.84 -17.16 -4.80
CA GLY A 414 -20.29 -16.89 -6.13
C GLY A 414 -21.01 -15.80 -6.91
N TYR A 415 -21.94 -15.06 -6.28
CA TYR A 415 -22.61 -13.94 -6.93
C TYR A 415 -21.59 -12.89 -7.41
N THR A 416 -21.80 -12.35 -8.61
CA THR A 416 -20.89 -11.39 -9.24
C THR A 416 -21.63 -10.12 -9.63
N CYS A 417 -21.28 -9.00 -9.02
CA CYS A 417 -21.70 -7.67 -9.45
C CYS A 417 -20.80 -7.22 -10.59
N ARG A 418 -21.41 -6.82 -11.71
CA ARG A 418 -20.66 -6.45 -12.91
C ARG A 418 -20.26 -4.99 -12.86
N GLN A 419 -19.09 -4.69 -13.42
CA GLN A 419 -18.72 -3.32 -13.70
C GLN A 419 -19.66 -2.76 -14.78
N GLN A 420 -20.35 -1.66 -14.51
CA GLN A 420 -21.35 -1.07 -15.42
C GLN A 420 -20.79 0.13 -16.21
N ARG A 421 -19.73 0.76 -15.71
CA ARG A 421 -19.06 1.89 -16.37
C ARG A 421 -17.62 1.55 -16.72
N PRO A 422 -17.11 1.91 -17.92
CA PRO A 422 -15.70 1.75 -18.24
C PRO A 422 -14.80 2.47 -17.24
N VAL A 423 -13.63 1.90 -16.95
CA VAL A 423 -12.61 2.59 -16.16
C VAL A 423 -12.08 3.77 -16.98
N PRO A 424 -12.12 5.01 -16.47
CA PRO A 424 -11.64 6.18 -17.20
C PRO A 424 -10.22 6.04 -17.72
N VAL A 425 -9.94 6.68 -18.87
CA VAL A 425 -8.61 6.74 -19.50
C VAL A 425 -8.27 8.20 -19.82
N PRO A 426 -6.98 8.57 -19.79
CA PRO A 426 -6.58 9.93 -20.09
C PRO A 426 -6.70 10.20 -21.59
N THR A 427 -7.16 11.39 -21.94
CA THR A 427 -7.30 11.89 -23.31
C THR A 427 -6.19 12.88 -23.66
N SER A 428 -6.14 13.37 -24.90
CA SER A 428 -5.18 14.41 -25.28
C SER A 428 -5.31 15.68 -24.45
N LEU A 429 -6.55 16.06 -24.08
CA LEU A 429 -6.83 17.23 -23.25
C LEU A 429 -6.21 17.11 -21.86
N ASP A 430 -6.09 15.89 -21.33
CA ASP A 430 -5.53 15.66 -20.00
C ASP A 430 -4.01 15.86 -19.95
N VAL A 431 -3.30 15.76 -21.07
CA VAL A 431 -1.84 15.98 -21.14
C VAL A 431 -1.47 17.33 -21.76
N GLU A 432 -2.45 18.11 -22.21
CA GLU A 432 -2.22 19.45 -22.75
C GLU A 432 -1.73 20.42 -21.66
N LEU A 433 -0.71 21.21 -22.01
CA LEU A 433 -0.22 22.27 -21.15
C LEU A 433 -1.22 23.44 -21.22
N PRO A 434 -1.70 23.97 -20.07
CA PRO A 434 -2.43 25.23 -20.06
C PRO A 434 -1.67 26.31 -20.82
N GLN A 435 -2.36 27.05 -21.70
CA GLN A 435 -1.76 28.15 -22.47
C GLN A 435 -1.12 29.25 -21.59
N SER A 436 -1.51 29.32 -20.31
CA SER A 436 -0.99 30.28 -19.33
C SER A 436 0.33 29.88 -18.65
N LEU A 437 0.85 28.67 -18.87
CA LEU A 437 2.10 28.23 -18.27
C LEU A 437 3.31 28.94 -18.91
N ARG A 438 3.84 29.94 -18.21
CA ARG A 438 5.07 30.65 -18.62
C ARG A 438 6.33 29.79 -18.39
N PRO A 439 7.36 29.89 -19.25
CA PRO A 439 8.55 29.01 -19.23
C PRO A 439 9.37 28.99 -17.92
N HIS A 440 9.24 30.01 -17.06
CA HIS A 440 10.10 30.21 -15.89
C HIS A 440 9.38 30.09 -14.54
N ARG A 441 8.08 29.77 -14.52
CA ARG A 441 7.24 29.87 -13.29
C ARG A 441 6.59 28.59 -12.83
N LEU A 442 6.86 27.44 -13.45
CA LEU A 442 6.22 26.20 -13.01
C LEU A 442 6.49 25.93 -11.52
N TRP A 443 7.64 26.38 -11.01
CA TRP A 443 8.10 26.03 -9.67
C TRP A 443 8.92 27.13 -8.99
N ASP A 444 8.52 28.40 -9.09
CA ASP A 444 9.21 29.50 -8.39
C ASP A 444 9.03 29.33 -6.87
N TRP A 445 10.01 28.72 -6.20
CA TRP A 445 9.92 28.21 -4.82
C TRP A 445 10.02 29.30 -3.73
N GLY A 446 9.90 30.57 -4.10
CA GLY A 446 10.08 31.72 -3.22
C GLY A 446 8.78 32.48 -2.97
N ALA A 447 7.84 31.89 -2.25
CA ALA A 447 6.79 32.52 -1.44
C ALA A 447 5.66 31.52 -1.19
N HIS A 448 5.69 30.80 -0.07
CA HIS A 448 4.54 30.53 0.80
C HIS A 448 5.00 29.67 1.99
#